data_AF-Q1YWW5-F1
#
_entry.id   AF-Q1YWW5-F1
#
_cell.length_a   1.000
_cell.length_b   1.000
_cell.length_c   1.000
_cell.angle_alpha   90.00
_cell.angle_beta   90.00
_cell.angle_gamma   90.00
#
_symmetry.space_group_name_H-M   'P 1'
#
loop_
_entity.id
_entity.type
_entity.pdbx_description
1 polymer ?
#
loop_
_entity_poly.entity_id
_entity_poly.type
_entity_poly.pdbx_seq_one_letter_code
_entity_poly.pdbx_strand_id
1 'polypeptide(L)'
;MVAKKSASKPLRGKDLNDAIEVELKFMLDEGFESSPISKKAVHARITKKGYISSGLSVLSHKDRTDLIDHYINKQLDASCDDADINESFKAGRTVEGYKAARDKLKKENDVLKERLRINTEALVKIVHQIQMTNISVDNVLPEHLVAQLDESVPDYNSEFTPKFVQDEEW
;
A
#
# COMPACT_ATOMS: atom_id res chain seq x y z
N MET A 1 -45.89 -2.91 16.73
CA MET A 1 -45.64 -4.14 15.94
C MET A 1 -44.15 -4.24 15.68
N VAL A 2 -43.43 -5.10 16.41
CA VAL A 2 -41.99 -5.33 16.20
C VAL A 2 -41.87 -6.51 15.24
N ALA A 3 -41.37 -6.25 14.04
CA ALA A 3 -41.12 -7.30 13.05
C ALA A 3 -40.06 -8.27 13.61
N LYS A 4 -40.46 -9.52 13.86
CA LYS A 4 -39.52 -10.62 14.13
C LYS A 4 -38.61 -10.75 12.91
N LYS A 5 -37.34 -10.36 13.07
CA LYS A 5 -36.27 -10.68 12.11
C LYS A 5 -36.21 -12.20 12.02
N SER A 6 -36.61 -12.76 10.88
CA SER A 6 -36.53 -14.19 10.61
C SER A 6 -35.08 -14.63 10.79
N ALA A 7 -34.81 -15.42 11.82
CA ALA A 7 -33.51 -16.04 12.00
C ALA A 7 -33.33 -17.08 10.88
N SER A 8 -32.68 -16.65 9.80
CA SER A 8 -32.17 -17.57 8.77
C SER A 8 -31.28 -18.59 9.48
N LYS A 9 -31.62 -19.86 9.34
CA LYS A 9 -30.83 -20.96 9.91
C LYS A 9 -29.39 -20.82 9.40
N PRO A 10 -28.36 -20.97 10.27
CA PRO A 10 -26.97 -20.86 9.83
C PRO A 10 -26.66 -21.93 8.78
N LEU A 11 -25.99 -21.53 7.70
CA LEU A 11 -25.60 -22.41 6.62
C LEU A 11 -24.51 -23.38 7.11
N ARG A 12 -24.51 -24.60 6.58
CA ARG A 12 -23.56 -25.65 6.97
C ARG A 12 -23.14 -26.45 5.74
N GLY A 13 -21.99 -27.11 5.84
CA GLY A 13 -21.50 -28.00 4.80
C GLY A 13 -21.26 -27.27 3.48
N LYS A 14 -21.84 -27.81 2.39
CA LYS A 14 -21.66 -27.34 1.02
C LYS A 14 -22.28 -25.95 0.79
N ASP A 15 -23.49 -25.71 1.29
CA ASP A 15 -24.19 -24.43 1.11
C ASP A 15 -23.39 -23.25 1.67
N LEU A 16 -22.63 -23.49 2.74
CA LEU A 16 -21.73 -22.51 3.30
C LEU A 16 -20.48 -22.30 2.42
N ASN A 17 -19.93 -23.34 1.81
CA ASN A 17 -18.80 -23.22 0.89
C ASN A 17 -19.19 -22.39 -0.34
N ASP A 18 -20.37 -22.66 -0.90
CA ASP A 18 -20.89 -21.93 -2.06
C ASP A 18 -21.13 -20.45 -1.70
N ALA A 19 -21.67 -20.17 -0.51
CA ALA A 19 -21.83 -18.80 -0.03
C ALA A 19 -20.48 -18.08 0.20
N ILE A 20 -19.45 -18.78 0.70
CA ILE A 20 -18.10 -18.24 0.83
C ILE A 20 -17.52 -17.90 -0.55
N GLU A 21 -17.66 -18.80 -1.53
CA GLU A 21 -17.13 -18.58 -2.87
C GLU A 21 -17.79 -17.39 -3.57
N VAL A 22 -19.12 -17.28 -3.46
CA VAL A 22 -19.86 -16.13 -3.98
C VAL A 22 -19.38 -14.84 -3.32
N GLU A 23 -19.16 -14.84 -2.00
CA GLU A 23 -18.62 -13.67 -1.29
C GLU A 23 -17.23 -13.28 -1.79
N LEU A 24 -16.35 -14.26 -1.98
CA LEU A 24 -14.99 -14.05 -2.48
C LEU A 24 -14.98 -13.47 -3.89
N LYS A 25 -15.91 -13.88 -4.76
CA LYS A 25 -16.09 -13.28 -6.10
C LYS A 25 -16.51 -11.81 -6.00
N PHE A 26 -17.47 -11.48 -5.13
CA PHE A 26 -17.84 -10.08 -4.89
C PHE A 26 -16.68 -9.24 -4.37
N MET A 27 -15.89 -9.76 -3.43
CA MET A 27 -14.70 -9.05 -2.93
C MET A 27 -13.64 -8.84 -4.03
N LEU A 28 -13.52 -9.79 -4.96
CA LEU A 28 -12.62 -9.67 -6.10
C LEU A 28 -13.08 -8.57 -7.06
N ASP A 29 -14.38 -8.50 -7.35
CA ASP A 29 -14.97 -7.49 -8.23
C ASP A 29 -14.92 -6.07 -7.63
N GLU A 30 -15.03 -5.96 -6.30
CA GLU A 30 -14.85 -4.70 -5.56
C GLU A 30 -13.40 -4.18 -5.60
N GLY A 31 -12.43 -5.07 -5.86
CA GLY A 31 -11.02 -4.74 -5.94
C GLY A 31 -10.29 -4.68 -4.59
N PHE A 32 -8.95 -4.65 -4.67
CA PHE A 32 -8.07 -4.71 -3.50
C PHE A 32 -8.23 -3.50 -2.57
N GLU A 33 -8.35 -2.30 -3.12
CA GLU A 33 -8.47 -1.05 -2.35
C GLU A 33 -9.74 -0.98 -1.51
N SER A 34 -10.88 -1.44 -2.05
CA SER A 34 -12.16 -1.36 -1.34
C SER A 34 -12.42 -2.59 -0.47
N SER A 35 -11.90 -3.76 -0.83
CA SER A 35 -12.29 -5.04 -0.24
C SER A 35 -11.14 -6.05 -0.22
N PRO A 36 -10.07 -5.80 0.56
CA PRO A 36 -8.93 -6.70 0.63
C PRO A 36 -9.36 -8.05 1.21
N ILE A 37 -9.11 -9.12 0.45
CA ILE A 37 -9.52 -10.47 0.83
C ILE A 37 -8.61 -10.94 1.98
N SER A 38 -9.24 -11.28 3.11
CA SER A 38 -8.58 -11.92 4.23
C SER A 38 -9.56 -12.82 4.97
N LYS A 39 -9.05 -13.84 5.68
CA LYS A 39 -9.89 -14.75 6.49
C LYS A 39 -10.78 -13.98 7.48
N LYS A 40 -10.27 -12.88 8.03
CA LYS A 40 -11.02 -11.99 8.95
C LYS A 40 -12.10 -11.19 8.22
N ALA A 41 -11.79 -10.61 7.06
CA ALA A 41 -12.76 -9.84 6.28
C ALA A 41 -13.91 -10.72 5.78
N VAL A 42 -13.58 -11.90 5.23
CA VAL A 42 -14.57 -12.90 4.79
C VAL A 42 -15.44 -13.34 5.96
N HIS A 43 -14.85 -13.64 7.13
CA HIS A 43 -15.62 -13.98 8.34
C HIS A 43 -16.59 -12.88 8.75
N ALA A 44 -16.15 -11.62 8.76
CA ALA A 44 -16.98 -10.48 9.13
C ALA A 44 -18.17 -10.31 8.16
N ARG A 45 -17.93 -10.43 6.85
CA ARG A 45 -18.99 -10.29 5.82
C ARG A 45 -20.02 -11.42 5.92
N ILE A 46 -19.58 -12.66 6.04
CA ILE A 46 -20.45 -13.84 6.15
C ILE A 46 -21.26 -13.80 7.47
N THR A 47 -20.65 -13.31 8.55
CA THR A 47 -21.34 -13.07 9.83
C THR A 47 -22.39 -11.96 9.69
N LYS A 48 -22.06 -10.84 9.02
CA LYS A 48 -23.01 -9.74 8.76
C LYS A 48 -24.22 -10.19 7.94
N LYS A 49 -24.03 -11.12 7.00
CA LYS A 49 -25.10 -11.75 6.21
C LYS A 49 -25.92 -12.78 7.00
N GLY A 50 -25.48 -13.16 8.21
CA GLY A 50 -26.19 -14.11 9.07
C GLY A 50 -25.99 -15.57 8.68
N TYR A 51 -25.01 -15.89 7.83
CA TYR A 51 -24.76 -17.26 7.38
C TYR A 51 -24.05 -18.11 8.44
N ILE A 52 -23.27 -17.48 9.33
CA ILE A 52 -22.55 -18.16 10.42
C ILE A 52 -22.79 -17.45 11.75
N SER A 53 -22.80 -18.22 12.85
CA SER A 53 -22.85 -17.69 14.21
C SER A 53 -21.45 -17.55 14.77
N SER A 54 -20.89 -16.33 14.76
CA SER A 54 -19.71 -15.74 15.44
C SER A 54 -18.42 -16.55 15.73
N GLY A 55 -18.35 -17.87 15.56
CA GLY A 55 -17.16 -18.68 15.79
C GLY A 55 -16.21 -18.64 14.59
N LEU A 56 -14.95 -18.28 14.83
CA LEU A 56 -13.90 -18.25 13.79
C LEU A 56 -13.58 -19.65 13.20
N SER A 57 -13.86 -20.72 13.96
CA SER A 57 -13.56 -22.12 13.59
C SER A 57 -14.24 -22.58 12.29
N VAL A 58 -15.25 -21.84 11.82
CA VAL A 58 -16.03 -22.20 10.62
C VAL A 58 -15.22 -22.04 9.32
N LEU A 59 -14.27 -21.09 9.25
CA LEU A 59 -13.40 -20.91 8.08
C LEU A 59 -12.05 -21.65 8.21
N SER A 60 -11.79 -22.28 9.36
CA SER A 60 -10.56 -23.02 9.63
C SER A 60 -10.52 -24.41 8.97
N HIS A 61 -11.59 -24.83 8.29
CA HIS A 61 -11.56 -26.06 7.49
C HIS A 61 -10.58 -25.89 6.33
N LYS A 62 -9.77 -26.93 6.05
CA LYS A 62 -8.71 -26.88 5.03
C LYS A 62 -9.25 -26.42 3.67
N ASP A 63 -10.32 -27.04 3.18
CA ASP A 63 -10.93 -26.67 1.89
C ASP A 63 -11.35 -25.20 1.80
N ARG A 64 -11.86 -24.62 2.89
CA ARG A 64 -12.27 -23.20 2.93
C ARG A 64 -11.07 -22.28 3.02
N THR A 65 -10.04 -22.70 3.74
CA THR A 65 -8.77 -22.00 3.82
C THR A 65 -8.09 -21.96 2.46
N ASP A 66 -7.98 -23.10 1.79
CA ASP A 66 -7.37 -23.22 0.46
C ASP A 66 -8.15 -22.38 -0.57
N LEU A 67 -9.49 -22.39 -0.49
CA LEU A 67 -10.35 -21.53 -1.31
C LEU A 67 -10.06 -20.04 -1.07
N ILE A 68 -10.04 -19.59 0.19
CA ILE A 68 -9.75 -18.19 0.51
C ILE A 68 -8.35 -17.81 0.02
N ASP A 69 -7.34 -18.65 0.27
CA ASP A 69 -5.97 -18.38 -0.14
C ASP A 69 -5.81 -18.32 -1.67
N HIS A 70 -6.57 -19.13 -2.42
CA HIS A 70 -6.65 -19.02 -3.88
C HIS A 70 -7.16 -17.63 -4.34
N TYR A 71 -8.26 -17.15 -3.76
CA TYR A 71 -8.82 -15.85 -4.13
C TYR A 71 -7.96 -14.66 -3.66
N ILE A 72 -7.24 -14.80 -2.54
CA ILE A 72 -6.23 -13.80 -2.13
C ILE A 72 -5.15 -13.66 -3.20
N ASN A 73 -4.59 -14.78 -3.66
CA ASN A 73 -3.55 -14.75 -4.70
C ASN A 73 -4.10 -14.16 -6.00
N LYS A 74 -5.35 -14.51 -6.37
CA LYS A 74 -6.00 -13.97 -7.55
C LYS A 74 -6.22 -12.45 -7.47
N GLN A 75 -6.55 -11.92 -6.28
CA GLN A 75 -6.71 -10.48 -6.09
C GLN A 75 -5.38 -9.74 -6.19
N LEU A 76 -4.29 -10.33 -5.69
CA LEU A 76 -2.94 -9.77 -5.81
C LEU A 76 -2.43 -9.79 -7.26
N ASP A 77 -2.64 -10.90 -7.97
CA ASP A 77 -2.29 -11.02 -9.39
C ASP A 77 -3.07 -10.01 -10.25
N ALA A 78 -4.28 -9.62 -9.85
CA ALA A 78 -5.08 -8.60 -10.53
C ALA A 78 -4.73 -7.15 -10.11
N SER A 79 -4.11 -6.95 -8.95
CA SER A 79 -3.83 -5.62 -8.38
C SER A 79 -2.39 -5.15 -8.62
N CYS A 80 -1.48 -6.05 -8.99
CA CYS A 80 -0.06 -5.73 -9.13
C CYS A 80 0.47 -6.22 -10.48
N ASP A 81 0.82 -5.28 -11.35
CA ASP A 81 1.43 -5.56 -12.66
C ASP A 81 2.90 -6.01 -12.55
N ASP A 82 3.50 -5.87 -11.36
CA ASP A 82 4.91 -6.18 -11.12
C ASP A 82 5.07 -7.57 -10.48
N ALA A 83 5.57 -8.51 -11.27
CA ALA A 83 5.76 -9.90 -10.87
C ALA A 83 6.71 -10.07 -9.67
N ASP A 84 7.73 -9.21 -9.54
CA ASP A 84 8.71 -9.27 -8.44
C ASP A 84 8.07 -8.85 -7.11
N ILE A 85 7.16 -7.88 -7.15
CA ILE A 85 6.38 -7.45 -5.98
C ILE A 85 5.43 -8.58 -5.57
N ASN A 86 4.73 -9.21 -6.51
CA ASN A 86 3.83 -10.31 -6.20
C ASN A 86 4.54 -11.54 -5.58
N GLU A 87 5.73 -11.91 -6.07
CA GLU A 87 6.51 -13.00 -5.48
C GLU A 87 7.03 -12.67 -4.07
N SER A 88 7.52 -11.44 -3.87
CA SER A 88 7.99 -10.99 -2.56
C SER A 88 6.85 -10.83 -1.54
N PHE A 89 5.65 -10.43 -1.96
CA PHE A 89 4.45 -10.45 -1.11
C PHE A 89 4.01 -11.87 -0.77
N LYS A 90 4.02 -12.80 -1.73
CA LYS A 90 3.70 -14.22 -1.49
C LYS A 90 4.69 -14.86 -0.51
N ALA A 91 5.99 -14.57 -0.64
CA ALA A 91 7.03 -14.99 0.31
C ALA A 91 6.94 -14.26 1.66
N GLY A 92 6.44 -13.03 1.66
CA GLY A 92 6.33 -12.12 2.80
C GLY A 92 5.10 -12.31 3.70
N ARG A 93 4.24 -13.31 3.45
CA ARG A 93 3.03 -13.58 4.27
C ARG A 93 3.34 -14.00 5.71
N THR A 94 4.62 -14.15 6.07
CA THR A 94 5.08 -14.32 7.45
C THR A 94 5.44 -12.96 8.07
N VAL A 95 5.16 -12.77 9.36
CA VAL A 95 5.54 -11.55 10.11
C VAL A 95 7.04 -11.22 9.94
N GLU A 96 7.86 -12.24 9.78
CA GLU A 96 9.31 -12.14 9.53
C GLU A 96 9.63 -11.56 8.14
N GLY A 97 8.86 -11.93 7.11
CA GLY A 97 9.00 -11.37 5.76
C GLY A 97 8.68 -9.88 5.70
N TYR A 98 7.59 -9.45 6.34
CA TYR A 98 7.27 -8.02 6.49
C TYR A 98 8.35 -7.25 7.26
N LYS A 99 8.89 -7.86 8.32
CA LYS A 99 9.98 -7.25 9.10
C LYS A 99 11.25 -7.10 8.26
N ALA A 100 11.62 -8.12 7.49
CA ALA A 100 12.79 -8.09 6.62
C ALA A 100 12.65 -7.06 5.49
N ALA A 101 11.49 -6.99 4.84
CA ALA A 101 11.22 -5.99 3.80
C ALA A 101 11.27 -4.55 4.36
N ARG A 102 10.64 -4.32 5.51
CA ARG A 102 10.69 -3.03 6.22
C ARG A 102 12.11 -2.65 6.60
N ASP A 103 12.90 -3.60 7.12
CA ASP A 103 14.28 -3.35 7.52
C ASP A 103 15.18 -3.08 6.30
N LYS A 104 14.92 -3.71 5.15
CA LYS A 104 15.57 -3.39 3.86
C LYS A 104 15.23 -1.98 3.40
N LEU A 105 13.94 -1.63 3.32
CA LEU A 105 13.48 -0.30 2.92
C LEU A 105 14.04 0.79 3.84
N LYS A 106 14.13 0.52 5.14
CA LYS A 106 14.72 1.45 6.11
C LYS A 106 16.19 1.72 5.82
N LYS A 107 16.98 0.66 5.56
CA LYS A 107 18.39 0.80 5.17
C LYS A 107 18.56 1.60 3.88
N GLU A 108 17.73 1.34 2.88
CA GLU A 108 17.77 2.09 1.61
C GLU A 108 17.44 3.56 1.83
N ASN A 109 16.44 3.86 2.67
CA ASN A 109 16.06 5.23 3.03
C ASN A 109 17.21 5.95 3.77
N ASP A 110 17.88 5.27 4.70
CA ASP A 110 19.02 5.82 5.43
C ASP A 110 20.20 6.13 4.47
N VAL A 111 20.48 5.25 3.52
CA VAL A 111 21.50 5.49 2.48
C VAL A 111 21.14 6.67 1.59
N LEU A 112 19.87 6.77 1.16
CA LEU A 112 19.40 7.89 0.34
C LEU A 112 19.48 9.23 1.08
N LYS A 113 19.11 9.25 2.36
CA LYS A 113 19.25 10.44 3.22
C LYS A 113 20.70 10.87 3.35
N GLU A 114 21.62 9.93 3.52
CA GLU A 114 23.04 10.27 3.62
C GLU A 114 23.60 10.79 2.29
N ARG A 115 23.23 10.19 1.15
CA ARG A 115 23.59 10.70 -0.18
C ARG A 115 23.05 12.11 -0.41
N LEU A 116 21.80 12.36 -0.03
CA LEU A 116 21.20 13.69 -0.11
C LEU A 116 21.98 14.69 0.76
N ARG A 117 22.32 14.31 2.00
CA ARG A 117 23.13 15.15 2.90
C ARG A 117 24.48 15.51 2.27
N ILE A 118 25.21 14.52 1.75
CA ILE A 118 26.51 14.71 1.10
C ILE A 118 26.38 15.61 -0.14
N ASN A 119 25.37 15.37 -0.98
CA ASN A 119 25.14 16.18 -2.17
C ASN A 119 24.82 17.64 -1.80
N THR A 120 23.97 17.86 -0.81
CA THR A 120 23.64 19.21 -0.32
C THR A 120 24.88 19.91 0.24
N GLU A 121 25.72 19.21 1.01
CA GLU A 121 26.97 19.77 1.53
C GLU A 121 27.94 20.14 0.40
N ALA A 122 28.05 19.30 -0.64
CA ALA A 122 28.85 19.58 -1.82
C ALA A 122 28.34 20.80 -2.58
N LEU A 123 27.02 20.92 -2.78
CA LEU A 123 26.40 22.07 -3.43
C LEU A 123 26.66 23.37 -2.66
N VAL A 124 26.52 23.36 -1.33
CA VAL A 124 26.83 24.53 -0.50
C VAL A 124 28.29 24.94 -0.65
N LYS A 125 29.23 23.99 -0.69
CA LYS A 125 30.66 24.27 -0.92
C LYS A 125 30.91 24.88 -2.30
N ILE A 126 30.27 24.35 -3.34
CA ILE A 126 30.36 24.90 -4.70
C ILE A 126 29.83 26.33 -4.72
N VAL A 127 28.66 26.58 -4.14
CA VAL A 127 28.07 27.94 -4.06
C VAL A 127 29.00 28.90 -3.32
N HIS A 128 29.57 28.50 -2.18
CA HIS A 128 30.52 29.33 -1.44
C HIS A 128 31.76 29.64 -2.29
N GLN A 129 32.30 28.64 -3.00
CA GLN A 129 33.46 28.84 -3.85
C GLN A 129 33.16 29.77 -5.04
N ILE A 130 31.96 29.66 -5.62
CA ILE A 130 31.49 30.58 -6.65
C ILE A 130 31.34 31.97 -6.05
N GLN A 131 30.73 32.17 -4.88
CA GLN A 131 30.63 33.48 -4.23
C GLN A 131 31.99 34.15 -3.96
N MET A 132 33.02 33.35 -3.64
CA MET A 132 34.39 33.83 -3.44
C MET A 132 35.10 34.21 -4.74
N THR A 133 34.63 33.71 -5.88
CA THR A 133 35.16 34.04 -7.21
C THR A 133 34.20 35.03 -7.87
N ASN A 134 34.68 36.11 -8.49
CA ASN A 134 33.78 37.14 -9.03
C ASN A 134 33.10 36.71 -10.37
N ILE A 135 32.75 35.42 -10.49
CA ILE A 135 32.20 34.76 -11.68
C ILE A 135 30.68 34.65 -11.53
N SER A 136 29.92 35.08 -12.55
CA SER A 136 28.46 34.90 -12.55
C SER A 136 28.09 33.42 -12.56
N VAL A 137 27.05 33.06 -11.80
CA VAL A 137 26.51 31.70 -11.71
C VAL A 137 26.10 31.16 -13.09
N ASP A 138 25.59 32.02 -13.96
CA ASP A 138 25.17 31.69 -15.34
C ASP A 138 26.33 31.18 -16.21
N ASN A 139 27.56 31.56 -15.89
CA ASN A 139 28.76 31.10 -16.61
C ASN A 139 29.29 29.76 -16.09
N VAL A 140 28.82 29.30 -14.92
CA VAL A 140 29.24 28.05 -14.28
C VAL A 140 28.24 26.93 -14.56
N LEU A 141 26.96 27.27 -14.75
CA LEU A 141 25.92 26.31 -15.04
C LEU A 141 25.79 26.06 -16.55
N PRO A 142 25.59 24.79 -16.96
CA PRO A 142 25.15 24.46 -18.32
C PRO A 142 23.85 25.18 -18.72
N GLU A 143 23.75 25.63 -19.97
CA GLU A 143 22.62 26.40 -20.50
C GLU A 143 21.24 25.75 -20.27
N HIS A 144 21.15 24.43 -20.36
CA HIS A 144 19.90 23.68 -20.10
C HIS A 144 19.43 23.73 -18.64
N LEU A 145 20.33 23.99 -17.68
CA LEU A 145 19.97 24.19 -16.27
C LEU A 145 19.57 25.64 -16.00
N VAL A 146 20.20 26.60 -16.70
CA VAL A 146 19.83 28.02 -16.63
C VAL A 146 18.40 28.21 -17.15
N ALA A 147 18.06 27.60 -18.29
CA ALA A 147 16.71 27.65 -18.85
C ALA A 147 15.64 27.06 -17.91
N GLN A 148 15.98 26.05 -17.12
CA GLN A 148 15.06 25.47 -16.13
C GLN A 148 14.85 26.36 -14.91
N LEU A 149 15.87 27.14 -14.50
CA LEU A 149 15.74 28.08 -13.38
C LEU A 149 14.74 29.20 -13.68
N ASP A 150 14.69 29.67 -14.93
CA ASP A 150 13.72 30.69 -15.37
C ASP A 150 12.28 30.13 -15.43
N GLU A 151 12.11 28.83 -15.69
CA GLU A 151 10.81 28.15 -15.67
C GLU A 151 10.37 27.72 -14.25
N SER A 152 11.32 27.51 -13.34
CA SER A 152 11.10 26.87 -12.03
C SER A 152 11.18 27.83 -10.84
N VAL A 153 10.84 29.12 -10.99
CA VAL A 153 10.55 29.97 -9.82
C VAL A 153 9.06 29.85 -9.51
N PRO A 154 8.60 28.85 -8.73
CA PRO A 154 7.31 29.00 -8.07
C PRO A 154 7.43 30.21 -7.14
N ASP A 155 6.46 31.11 -7.23
CA ASP A 155 6.34 32.24 -6.32
C ASP A 155 6.34 31.73 -4.87
N TYR A 156 7.48 31.87 -4.18
CA TYR A 156 7.64 31.47 -2.78
C TYR A 156 6.82 32.34 -1.82
N ASN A 157 6.17 33.42 -2.29
CA ASN A 157 5.16 34.16 -1.55
C ASN A 157 3.74 33.61 -1.75
N SER A 158 3.53 32.66 -2.67
CA SER A 158 2.34 31.83 -2.66
C SER A 158 2.56 30.71 -1.65
N GLU A 159 1.66 30.62 -0.67
CA GLU A 159 1.73 29.68 0.44
C GLU A 159 2.08 28.28 -0.06
N PHE A 160 3.33 27.86 0.17
CA PHE A 160 3.71 26.47 0.00
C PHE A 160 2.99 25.70 1.11
N THR A 161 1.79 25.19 0.81
CA THR A 161 1.18 24.11 1.58
C THR A 161 1.77 22.82 1.04
N PRO A 162 2.78 22.22 1.70
CA PRO A 162 3.09 20.84 1.40
C PRO A 162 1.80 20.05 1.61
N LYS A 163 1.30 19.41 0.55
CA LYS A 163 0.35 18.32 0.69
C LYS A 163 1.10 17.16 1.32
N PHE A 164 1.44 17.30 2.60
CA PHE A 164 1.54 16.13 3.45
C PHE A 164 0.16 15.48 3.34
N VAL A 165 0.13 14.30 2.73
CA VAL A 165 -1.00 13.40 2.88
C VAL A 165 -1.09 13.16 4.38
N GLN A 166 -1.95 13.94 5.04
CA GLN A 166 -2.40 13.71 6.40
C GLN A 166 -3.39 12.55 6.33
N ASP A 167 -2.88 11.35 6.11
CA ASP A 167 -3.60 10.14 6.48
C ASP A 167 -2.80 9.48 7.62
N GLU A 168 -2.59 10.26 8.69
CA GLU A 168 -2.57 9.71 10.04
C GLU A 168 -4.00 9.72 10.56
N GLU A 169 -4.79 8.73 10.17
CA GLU A 169 -5.74 8.10 11.08
C GLU A 169 -5.72 6.59 10.83
N TRP A 170 -5.36 5.88 11.91
CA TRP A 170 -5.37 4.42 12.19
C TRP A 170 -4.35 3.49 11.49
#